data_AF-A0A392REJ5-F1
#
_entry.id   AF-A0A392REJ5-F1
#
_cell.length_a   1.000
_cell.length_b   1.000
_cell.length_c   1.000
_cell.angle_alpha   90.00
_cell.angle_beta   90.00
_cell.angle_gamma   90.00
#
_symmetry.space_group_name_H-M   'P 1'
#
loop_
_entity.id
_entity.type
_entity.pdbx_description
1 polymer ?
#
loop_
_entity_poly.entity_id
_entity_poly.type
_entity_poly.pdbx_seq_one_letter_code
_entity_poly.pdbx_strand_id
1 'polypeptide(L)' 'MQRAVFCLCPLGWAPWSPRLVEAVVFGCIPVIIADDIVLPFADAIPWEEIGVFVDEQDVPKLDTIL' A
#
# COMPACT_ATOMS: atom_id res chain seq x y z
N MET A 1 10.16 16.18 3.89
CA MET A 1 10.38 15.38 5.10
C MET A 1 9.10 14.63 5.37
N GLN A 2 9.19 13.31 5.44
CA GLN A 2 8.04 12.44 5.67
C GLN A 2 7.51 12.64 7.10
N ARG A 3 6.18 12.73 7.27
CA ARG A 3 5.52 12.90 8.57
C ARG A 3 4.75 11.67 9.04
N ALA A 4 4.36 10.80 8.12
CA ALA A 4 3.57 9.61 8.41
C ALA A 4 4.44 8.36 8.30
N VAL A 5 4.27 7.41 9.24
CA VAL A 5 4.92 6.10 9.19
C VAL A 5 4.26 5.22 8.13
N PHE A 6 2.92 5.27 8.06
CA PHE A 6 2.09 4.52 7.12
C PHE A 6 1.49 5.43 6.04
N CYS A 7 1.44 4.95 4.80
CA CYS A 7 0.86 5.67 3.66
C CYS A 7 -0.20 4.82 2.98
N LEU A 8 -1.44 5.30 2.99
CA LEU A 8 -2.56 4.60 2.38
C LEU A 8 -2.43 4.55 0.87
N CYS A 9 -2.46 3.33 0.34
CA CYS A 9 -2.31 3.00 -1.07
C CYS A 9 -3.53 2.23 -1.59
N PRO A 10 -4.76 2.80 -1.58
CA PRO A 10 -5.93 2.15 -2.19
C PRO A 10 -5.77 1.83 -3.68
N LEU A 11 -6.50 0.85 -4.19
CA LEU A 11 -6.57 0.64 -5.64
C LEU A 11 -7.13 1.91 -6.34
N GLY A 12 -6.66 2.16 -7.56
CA GLY A 12 -7.15 3.25 -8.40
C GLY A 12 -8.09 2.74 -9.49
N TRP A 13 -8.30 3.55 -10.52
CA TRP A 13 -8.99 3.10 -11.73
C TRP A 13 -8.21 2.04 -12.52
N ALA A 14 -6.88 2.12 -12.47
CA ALA A 14 -5.98 1.13 -13.07
C ALA A 14 -5.75 -0.04 -12.12
N PRO A 15 -5.35 -1.23 -12.61
CA PRO A 15 -5.04 -2.40 -11.78
C PRO A 15 -3.75 -2.23 -10.95
N TRP A 16 -3.24 -1.01 -10.80
CA TRP A 16 -2.04 -0.66 -10.04
C TRP A 16 -2.19 0.76 -9.49
N SER A 17 -1.37 1.11 -8.50
CA SER A 17 -1.39 2.44 -7.88
C SER A 17 -0.01 3.09 -7.84
N PRO A 18 0.16 4.33 -8.35
CA PRO A 18 1.43 5.06 -8.23
C PRO A 18 1.81 5.34 -6.77
N ARG A 19 0.81 5.35 -5.87
CA ARG A 19 0.99 5.60 -4.44
C ARG A 19 1.92 4.57 -3.78
N LEU A 20 2.04 3.36 -4.35
CA LEU A 20 3.00 2.35 -3.87
C LEU A 20 4.45 2.79 -4.06
N VAL A 21 4.77 3.29 -5.26
CA VAL A 21 6.13 3.76 -5.56
C VAL A 21 6.43 5.03 -4.78
N GLU A 22 5.47 5.96 -4.70
CA GLU A 22 5.61 7.19 -3.92
C GLU A 22 5.85 6.89 -2.44
N ALA A 23 5.09 5.98 -1.83
CA ALA A 23 5.26 5.56 -0.44
C ALA A 23 6.68 5.07 -0.19
N VAL A 24 7.18 4.14 -1.01
CA VAL A 24 8.54 3.59 -0.87
C VAL A 24 9.61 4.68 -1.06
N VAL A 25 9.48 5.53 -2.09
CA VAL A 25 10.43 6.62 -2.37
C VAL A 25 10.49 7.63 -1.23
N PHE A 26 9.36 7.91 -0.58
CA PHE A 26 9.32 8.83 0.54
C PHE A 26 9.65 8.18 1.90
N GLY A 27 9.93 6.87 1.96
CA GLY A 27 10.30 6.15 3.18
C GLY A 27 9.12 5.66 4.03
N CYS A 28 7.94 5.52 3.42
CA CYS A 28 6.68 5.21 4.08
C CYS A 28 6.28 3.76 3.90
N ILE A 29 5.78 3.13 4.96
CA ILE A 29 5.24 1.78 4.91
C ILE A 29 3.93 1.85 4.10
N PRO A 30 3.86 1.22 2.92
CA PRO A 30 2.66 1.22 2.09
C PRO A 30 1.58 0.37 2.74
N VAL A 31 0.39 0.94 2.90
CA VAL A 31 -0.84 0.21 3.29
C VAL A 31 -1.64 -0.02 2.01
N ILE A 32 -1.49 -1.20 1.44
CA ILE A 32 -2.10 -1.62 0.17
C ILE A 32 -3.56 -1.99 0.46
N ILE A 33 -4.50 -1.15 0.01
CA ILE A 33 -5.93 -1.40 0.17
C ILE A 33 -6.50 -1.83 -1.17
N ALA A 34 -6.55 -3.13 -1.44
CA ALA A 34 -6.99 -3.68 -2.71
C ALA A 34 -7.23 -5.18 -2.60
N ASP A 35 -8.30 -5.68 -3.23
CA ASP A 35 -8.57 -7.12 -3.32
C ASP A 35 -7.73 -7.77 -4.44
N ASP A 36 -7.60 -7.07 -5.58
CA ASP A 36 -6.85 -7.53 -6.76
C ASP A 36 -5.96 -6.39 -7.32
N ILE A 37 -4.69 -6.34 -6.89
CA ILE A 37 -3.71 -5.34 -7.37
C ILE A 37 -2.52 -5.99 -8.07
N VAL A 38 -2.08 -5.37 -9.17
CA VAL A 38 -0.81 -5.66 -9.82
C VAL A 38 0.28 -4.82 -9.16
N LEU A 39 1.16 -5.50 -8.45
CA LEU A 39 2.26 -4.88 -7.73
C LEU A 39 3.39 -4.46 -8.70
N PRO A 40 3.85 -3.20 -8.66
CA PRO A 40 4.95 -2.76 -9.50
C PRO A 40 6.25 -3.43 -9.05
N PHE A 41 7.07 -3.87 -10.02
CA PHE A 41 8.35 -4.54 -9.75
C PHE A 41 8.24 -5.73 -8.78
N ALA A 42 7.18 -6.54 -8.89
CA ALA A 42 6.92 -7.66 -7.99
C ALA A 42 8.08 -8.67 -7.88
N ASP A 43 8.90 -8.80 -8.93
CA ASP A 43 10.10 -9.67 -8.93
C ASP A 43 11.30 -9.09 -8.16
N ALA A 44 11.28 -7.79 -7.85
CA ALA A 44 12.40 -7.07 -7.24
C ALA A 44 12.06 -6.50 -5.85
N ILE A 45 10.78 -6.26 -5.56
CA ILE A 45 10.33 -5.67 -4.30
C ILE A 45 9.53 -6.70 -3.51
N PRO A 46 9.96 -7.07 -2.29
CA PRO A 46 9.24 -8.03 -1.44
C PRO A 46 8.06 -7.34 -0.75
N TRP A 47 7.00 -7.04 -1.49
CA TRP A 47 5.85 -6.27 -0.99
C TRP A 47 5.21 -6.86 0.29
N GLU A 48 5.16 -8.19 0.39
CA GLU A 48 4.67 -8.93 1.57
C GLU A 48 5.51 -8.68 2.84
N GLU A 49 6.77 -8.27 2.70
CA GLU A 49 7.65 -7.99 3.83
C GLU A 49 7.67 -6.50 4.22
N ILE A 50 7.33 -5.62 3.27
CA ILE A 50 7.49 -4.16 3.46
C ILE A 50 6.16 -3.42 3.57
N GLY A 51 5.03 -4.04 3.24
CA GLY A 51 3.71 -3.42 3.20
C GLY A 51 2.70 -4.10 4.11
N VAL A 52 1.59 -3.40 4.34
CA VAL A 52 0.40 -3.93 5.01
C VAL A 52 -0.69 -4.11 3.97
N PHE A 53 -1.18 -5.33 3.78
CA PHE A 53 -2.28 -5.62 2.87
C PHE A 53 -3.61 -5.59 3.63
N VAL A 54 -4.59 -4.89 3.06
CA VAL A 54 -5.92 -4.71 3.64
C VAL A 54 -6.95 -4.91 2.55
N ASP A 55 -7.89 -5.83 2.76
CA ASP A 55 -9.03 -6.01 1.86
C ASP A 55 -9.89 -4.74 1.84
N GLU A 56 -10.54 -4.44 0.71
CA GLU A 56 -11.35 -3.21 0.59
C GLU A 56 -12.50 -3.17 1.60
N GLN A 57 -13.05 -4.33 1.94
CA GLN A 57 -14.10 -4.48 2.96
C GLN A 57 -13.66 -4.11 4.38
N ASP A 58 -12.35 -4.16 4.66
CA ASP A 58 -11.77 -3.93 5.99
C ASP A 58 -11.29 -2.49 6.22
N VAL A 59 -11.48 -1.60 5.25
CA VAL A 59 -11.22 -0.15 5.39
C VAL A 59 -11.84 0.47 6.66
N PRO A 60 -13.08 0.12 7.07
CA PRO A 60 -13.66 0.64 8.31
C PRO A 60 -12.92 0.22 9.60
N LYS A 61 -12.00 -0.75 9.53
CA LYS A 61 -11.22 -1.29 10.66
C LYS A 61 -9.76 -0.80 10.66
N LEU A 62 -9.40 0.17 9.82
CA LEU A 62 -8.02 0.65 9.69
C LEU A 62 -7.42 1.16 11.03
N ASP A 63 -8.26 1.68 11.93
CA ASP A 63 -7.88 2.13 13.27
C ASP A 63 -7.43 0.98 14.20
N THR A 64 -7.85 -0.25 13.90
CA THR A 64 -7.45 -1.46 14.63
C THR A 64 -6.26 -2.15 13.95
N ILE A 65 -6.11 -1.98 12.64
CA ILE A 65 -5.05 -2.61 11.84
C ILE A 65 -3.71 -1.86 11.96
N LEU A 66 -3.75 -0.52 12.04
CA LEU A 66 -2.58 0.38 12.04
C LEU A 66 -2.31 0.99 13.42
#